data_AF-A0A6J2RJ46-F1
#
_entry.id   AF-A0A6J2RJ46-F1
#
_cell.length_a   1.000
_cell.length_b   1.000
_cell.length_c   1.000
_cell.angle_alpha   90.00
_cell.angle_beta   90.00
_cell.angle_gamma   90.00
#
_symmetry.space_group_name_H-M   'P 1'
#
loop_
_entity.id
_entity.type
_entity.pdbx_description
1 polymer ?
#
loop_
_entity_poly.entity_id
_entity_poly.type
_entity_poly.pdbx_seq_one_letter_code
_entity_poly.pdbx_strand_id
1 'polypeptide(L)'
;MSPSRQNNFVSMLSSLPLSRSSYNVICAFCTEDNMPQCMSYINQELDSLGLCSPRIEASSPGGAGLNTVPALNAMYELMQIHRRNMCTLEELENDQLKKSSTLDHMQMNNSRLKDQLELSIREKSGLHETERQLQLKIKTLQSCLKTEKDEVQKLQSIIASRASQYSHDAKRKEREAAKLKERLGQLLVDRKDKKLALDVLNSLGRSDGKRSHWKTAKTTTSHEDEMYKSLLNDYEVSQRSLLLENAELKKVLQQMKKEMIHILSPRLPSTRGAAAENSREQADSDGEEKAGDTSRETLDQSCEHAREQLTNSIRQQWRKLRNHMEKLDSQASLVHHQLESNKEVIPRETHEDEMERMRREVQQCKEFIHAQQQLLQQQLNTSFDDETAALLNDCYTLEEKERLKEEWRLFEEQKRNFARERKNFTEAAIRLGREKKAFEEDRASWLKNQFLNMTPFTDRRRCSSSDGQSALSVRSEPEMRMSSTKAQLAKSSAYATFSTPKSTQSATVPSTTELYRTLRLIPDSSSSRHSNRGSWQESNTIDDGDFRVKSNRIQCRDLSIFSLGGDENSLT
;
A
#
# COMPACT_ATOMS: atom_id res chain seq x y z
N MET A 1 28.71 29.64 2.63
CA MET A 1 28.39 31.05 2.33
C MET A 1 29.70 31.82 2.27
N SER A 2 30.24 31.95 1.07
CA SER A 2 31.40 32.80 0.74
C SER A 2 31.06 33.48 -0.59
N PRO A 3 31.33 34.79 -0.76
CA PRO A 3 30.78 35.53 -1.87
C PRO A 3 31.59 35.29 -3.15
N SER A 4 30.87 34.94 -4.21
CA SER A 4 31.32 34.88 -5.59
C SER A 4 31.88 36.22 -6.03
N ARG A 5 33.20 36.28 -6.29
CA ARG A 5 33.82 37.38 -7.03
C ARG A 5 33.35 37.30 -8.48
N GLN A 6 32.58 38.31 -8.89
CA GLN A 6 32.25 38.58 -10.28
C GLN A 6 33.55 38.95 -11.02
N ASN A 7 34.10 38.02 -11.79
CA ASN A 7 35.04 38.34 -12.86
C ASN A 7 34.23 38.78 -14.08
N ASN A 8 33.81 40.04 -14.08
CA ASN A 8 33.35 40.75 -15.27
C ASN A 8 34.57 41.32 -15.99
N PHE A 9 35.29 40.48 -16.71
CA PHE A 9 36.20 40.93 -17.76
C PHE A 9 36.25 39.83 -18.81
N VAL A 10 35.46 39.95 -19.87
CA VAL A 10 35.81 39.64 -21.27
C VAL A 10 34.62 40.05 -22.15
N SER A 11 34.96 40.46 -23.37
CA SER A 11 34.09 40.72 -24.52
C SER A 11 33.59 42.15 -24.72
N MET A 12 34.52 43.09 -24.69
CA MET A 12 34.45 44.34 -25.47
C MET A 12 35.73 44.51 -26.30
N LEU A 13 36.08 43.49 -27.07
CA LEU A 13 36.88 43.65 -28.28
C LEU A 13 36.14 42.89 -29.36
N SER A 14 35.14 43.58 -29.92
CA SER A 14 34.55 43.18 -31.19
C SER A 14 35.69 42.99 -32.19
N SER A 15 35.75 41.81 -32.78
CA SER A 15 36.43 41.55 -34.04
C SER A 15 35.87 42.51 -35.09
N LEU A 16 36.47 43.70 -35.18
CA LEU A 16 36.24 44.61 -36.28
C LEU A 16 36.77 43.92 -37.54
N PRO A 17 35.98 43.78 -38.61
CA PRO A 17 36.50 43.31 -39.88
C PRO A 17 37.65 44.24 -40.28
N LEU A 18 38.79 43.66 -40.67
CA LEU A 18 39.92 44.43 -41.20
C LEU A 18 39.42 45.35 -42.31
N SER A 19 39.19 46.62 -41.94
CA SER A 19 38.81 47.66 -42.87
C SER A 19 40.00 47.92 -43.77
N ARG A 20 39.72 47.86 -45.07
CA ARG A 20 40.56 48.22 -46.19
C ARG A 20 41.39 49.47 -45.86
N SER A 21 42.71 49.33 -45.96
CA SER A 21 43.71 50.39 -45.78
C SER A 21 43.24 51.74 -46.32
N SER A 22 43.03 52.68 -45.41
CA SER A 22 42.76 54.09 -45.71
C SER A 22 43.91 54.88 -45.08
N TYR A 23 45.00 55.07 -45.82
CA TYR A 23 46.08 55.95 -45.38
C TYR A 23 45.54 57.39 -45.37
N ASN A 24 45.14 57.87 -44.20
CA ASN A 24 44.79 59.28 -43.99
C ASN A 24 46.09 60.06 -43.73
N VAL A 25 46.48 60.92 -44.68
CA VAL A 25 47.68 61.79 -44.59
C VAL A 25 47.66 62.68 -43.33
N ILE A 26 46.46 63.00 -42.80
CA ILE A 26 46.25 63.80 -41.59
C ILE A 26 46.62 63.04 -40.30
N CYS A 27 46.73 61.70 -40.34
CA CYS A 27 47.12 60.85 -39.21
C CYS A 27 48.46 60.13 -39.45
N ALA A 28 49.29 60.63 -40.37
CA ALA A 28 50.58 60.03 -40.66
C ALA A 28 51.51 60.15 -39.45
N PHE A 29 52.02 59.00 -38.96
CA PHE A 29 52.99 58.96 -37.87
C PHE A 29 54.29 59.72 -38.20
N CYS A 30 54.69 59.72 -39.47
CA CYS A 30 55.92 60.35 -39.95
C CYS A 30 55.62 61.31 -41.12
N THR A 31 56.21 62.50 -41.06
CA THR A 31 56.14 63.62 -42.01
C THR A 31 57.55 64.20 -42.20
N GLU A 32 57.78 65.00 -43.23
CA GLU A 32 59.12 65.56 -43.51
C GLU A 32 59.68 66.39 -42.34
N ASP A 33 58.82 67.06 -41.57
CA ASP A 33 59.21 67.94 -40.46
C ASP A 33 59.54 67.20 -39.15
N ASN A 34 59.01 65.99 -38.95
CA ASN A 34 59.17 65.21 -37.70
C ASN A 34 59.98 63.90 -37.86
N MET A 35 60.56 63.69 -39.05
CA MET A 35 61.37 62.52 -39.39
C MET A 35 62.46 62.16 -38.36
N PRO A 36 63.30 63.09 -37.85
CA PRO A 36 64.34 62.71 -36.88
C PRO A 36 63.78 62.29 -35.52
N GLN A 37 62.67 62.88 -35.07
CA GLN A 37 62.00 62.49 -33.83
C GLN A 37 61.33 61.11 -33.97
N CYS A 38 60.67 60.84 -35.11
CA CYS A 38 60.07 59.54 -35.40
C CYS A 38 61.13 58.43 -35.47
N MET A 39 62.30 58.69 -36.08
CA MET A 39 63.43 57.75 -36.08
C MET A 39 63.95 57.49 -34.66
N SER A 40 64.10 58.53 -33.84
CA SER A 40 64.54 58.35 -32.45
C SER A 40 63.54 57.50 -31.64
N TYR A 41 62.24 57.75 -31.82
CA TYR A 41 61.19 56.99 -31.16
C TYR A 41 61.16 55.52 -31.60
N ILE A 42 61.20 55.24 -32.90
CA ILE A 42 61.25 53.87 -33.41
C ILE A 42 62.48 53.14 -32.89
N ASN A 43 63.66 53.78 -32.92
CA ASN A 43 64.87 53.16 -32.37
C ASN A 43 64.72 52.84 -30.87
N GLN A 44 64.12 53.74 -30.08
CA GLN A 44 63.85 53.49 -28.67
C GLN A 44 62.86 52.33 -28.44
N GLU A 45 61.84 52.19 -29.27
CA GLU A 45 60.89 51.07 -29.19
C GLU A 45 61.49 49.75 -29.69
N LEU A 46 62.37 49.80 -30.69
CA LEU A 46 63.14 48.62 -31.09
C LEU A 46 64.06 48.16 -29.96
N ASP A 47 64.71 49.10 -29.26
CA ASP A 47 65.53 48.82 -28.08
C ASP A 47 64.66 48.26 -26.92
N SER A 48 63.45 48.80 -26.71
CA SER A 48 62.51 48.32 -25.67
C SER A 48 62.03 46.88 -25.93
N LEU A 49 61.88 46.52 -27.21
CA LEU A 49 61.57 45.17 -27.67
C LEU A 49 62.78 44.24 -27.71
N GLY A 50 63.97 44.72 -27.35
CA GLY A 50 65.21 43.93 -27.30
C GLY A 50 65.78 43.58 -28.68
N LEU A 51 65.42 44.33 -29.72
CA LEU A 51 65.88 44.08 -31.09
C LEU A 51 67.24 44.72 -31.34
N CYS A 52 68.31 43.92 -31.39
CA CYS A 52 69.69 44.36 -31.66
C CYS A 52 69.96 44.72 -33.14
N SER A 53 68.98 45.29 -33.87
CA SER A 53 69.20 45.73 -35.25
C SER A 53 70.11 46.98 -35.25
N PRO A 54 70.98 47.18 -36.26
CA PRO A 54 71.68 48.45 -36.42
C PRO A 54 70.70 49.61 -36.39
N ARG A 55 71.07 50.68 -35.67
CA ARG A 55 70.22 51.86 -35.47
C ARG A 55 69.80 52.43 -36.82
N ILE A 56 68.52 52.77 -36.95
CA ILE A 56 68.02 53.42 -38.16
C ILE A 56 68.60 54.84 -38.17
N GLU A 57 69.55 55.07 -39.07
CA GLU A 57 70.27 56.33 -39.24
C GLU A 57 69.86 57.05 -40.52
N ALA A 58 70.08 58.37 -40.58
CA ALA A 58 69.94 59.14 -41.80
C ALA A 58 71.09 58.82 -42.77
N SER A 59 70.77 58.72 -44.06
CA SER A 59 71.71 58.39 -45.15
C SER A 59 72.80 59.45 -45.41
N SER A 60 72.64 60.68 -44.90
CA SER A 60 73.63 61.75 -44.98
C SER A 60 73.38 62.84 -43.92
N PRO A 61 74.41 63.52 -43.36
CA PRO A 61 74.21 64.66 -42.48
C PRO A 61 73.64 65.85 -43.30
N GLY A 62 72.32 66.02 -43.26
CA GLY A 62 71.60 67.10 -43.94
C GLY A 62 70.64 66.67 -45.07
N GLY A 63 70.53 65.36 -45.36
CA GLY A 63 69.56 64.83 -46.33
C GLY A 63 68.36 64.15 -45.67
N ALA A 64 67.16 64.33 -46.22
CA ALA A 64 65.91 63.71 -45.76
C ALA A 64 65.80 62.19 -46.03
N GLY A 65 66.92 61.51 -46.36
CA GLY A 65 66.92 60.09 -46.75
C GLY A 65 67.23 59.16 -45.58
N LEU A 66 66.47 58.07 -45.45
CA LEU A 66 66.67 57.01 -44.46
C LEU A 66 67.67 55.95 -44.96
N ASN A 67 68.51 55.39 -44.08
CA ASN A 67 69.23 54.15 -44.40
C ASN A 67 68.22 52.98 -44.52
N THR A 68 68.01 52.53 -45.75
CA THR A 68 66.95 51.56 -46.10
C THR A 68 67.23 50.16 -45.54
N VAL A 69 68.49 49.74 -45.45
CA VAL A 69 68.85 48.39 -45.01
C VAL A 69 68.55 48.13 -43.52
N PRO A 70 69.00 48.96 -42.55
CA PRO A 70 68.63 48.78 -41.13
C PRO A 70 67.12 48.85 -40.89
N ALA A 71 66.42 49.71 -41.64
CA ALA A 71 64.98 49.88 -41.52
C ALA A 71 64.20 48.67 -42.06
N LEU A 72 64.59 48.11 -43.21
CA LEU A 72 63.97 46.90 -43.76
C LEU A 72 64.21 45.69 -42.85
N ASN A 73 65.41 45.56 -42.26
CA ASN A 73 65.72 44.50 -41.31
C ASN A 73 64.90 44.65 -40.00
N ALA A 74 64.81 45.86 -39.45
CA ALA A 74 63.99 46.13 -38.27
C ALA A 74 62.50 45.83 -38.54
N MET A 75 61.98 46.22 -39.70
CA MET A 75 60.61 45.92 -40.11
C MET A 75 60.38 44.42 -40.27
N TYR A 76 61.35 43.69 -40.86
CA TYR A 76 61.28 42.24 -40.97
C TYR A 76 61.25 41.57 -39.59
N GLU A 77 62.12 41.96 -38.66
CA GLU A 77 62.11 41.42 -37.29
C GLU A 77 60.81 41.73 -36.54
N LEU A 78 60.28 42.96 -36.66
CA LEU A 78 58.98 43.32 -36.11
C LEU A 78 57.85 42.47 -36.69
N MET A 79 57.84 42.24 -38.01
CA MET A 79 56.86 41.35 -38.64
C MET A 79 57.00 39.91 -38.16
N GLN A 80 58.23 39.42 -37.90
CA GLN A 80 58.45 38.08 -37.38
C GLN A 80 58.04 37.94 -35.92
N ILE A 81 58.33 38.93 -35.07
CA ILE A 81 57.81 38.98 -33.69
C ILE A 81 56.29 39.02 -33.70
N HIS A 82 55.67 39.87 -34.53
CA HIS A 82 54.22 39.94 -34.64
C HIS A 82 53.62 38.58 -35.04
N ARG A 83 54.18 37.90 -36.05
CA ARG A 83 53.74 36.55 -36.43
C ARG A 83 53.87 35.55 -35.29
N ARG A 84 55.01 35.51 -34.60
CA ARG A 84 55.21 34.61 -33.43
C ARG A 84 54.21 34.91 -32.32
N ASN A 85 53.98 36.18 -32.01
CA ASN A 85 53.03 36.60 -30.97
C ASN A 85 51.59 36.25 -31.33
N MET A 86 51.21 36.36 -32.62
CA MET A 86 49.89 35.93 -33.07
C MET A 86 49.73 34.42 -32.94
N CYS A 87 50.74 33.63 -33.31
CA CYS A 87 50.73 32.19 -33.12
C CYS A 87 50.62 31.81 -31.62
N THR A 88 51.40 32.43 -30.74
CA THR A 88 51.33 32.12 -29.30
C THR A 88 50.00 32.56 -28.68
N LEU A 89 49.41 33.66 -29.13
CA LEU A 89 48.10 34.10 -28.68
C LEU A 89 47.00 33.12 -29.12
N GLU A 90 47.03 32.65 -30.36
CA GLU A 90 46.11 31.61 -30.86
C GLU A 90 46.27 30.28 -30.09
N GLU A 91 47.50 29.87 -29.77
CA GLU A 91 47.77 28.70 -28.93
C GLU A 91 47.17 28.85 -27.53
N LEU A 92 47.34 30.02 -26.90
CA LEU A 92 46.79 30.31 -25.57
C LEU A 92 45.26 30.36 -25.57
N GLU A 93 44.64 30.93 -26.60
CA GLU A 93 43.18 30.95 -26.76
C GLU A 93 42.62 29.53 -26.94
N ASN A 94 43.28 28.71 -27.77
CA ASN A 94 42.92 27.30 -27.93
C ASN A 94 43.04 26.52 -26.63
N ASP A 95 44.11 26.73 -25.87
CA ASP A 95 44.30 26.09 -24.57
C ASP A 95 43.29 26.58 -23.53
N GLN A 96 42.91 27.85 -23.57
CA GLN A 96 41.85 28.39 -22.74
C GLN A 96 40.50 27.73 -23.05
N LEU A 97 40.16 27.54 -24.33
CA LEU A 97 38.94 26.85 -24.75
C LEU A 97 38.93 25.38 -24.28
N LYS A 98 40.05 24.65 -24.44
CA LYS A 98 40.19 23.27 -23.94
C LYS A 98 40.00 23.18 -22.42
N LYS A 99 40.64 24.09 -21.67
CA LYS A 99 40.51 24.16 -20.20
C LYS A 99 39.08 24.49 -19.77
N SER A 100 38.41 25.43 -20.45
CA SER A 100 37.02 25.77 -20.19
C SER A 100 36.10 24.58 -20.40
N SER A 101 36.22 23.90 -21.55
CA SER A 101 35.42 22.70 -21.86
C SER A 101 35.62 21.58 -20.84
N THR A 102 36.88 21.35 -20.41
CA THR A 102 37.21 20.36 -19.38
C THR A 102 36.57 20.73 -18.04
N LEU A 103 36.62 22.01 -17.66
CA LEU A 103 36.02 22.50 -16.43
C LEU A 103 34.49 22.36 -16.46
N ASP A 104 33.84 22.67 -17.58
CA ASP A 104 32.39 22.51 -17.76
C ASP A 104 31.99 21.04 -17.65
N HIS A 105 32.76 20.13 -18.27
CA HIS A 105 32.55 18.69 -18.16
C HIS A 105 32.69 18.19 -16.70
N MET A 106 33.72 18.67 -15.98
CA MET A 106 33.92 18.35 -14.57
C MET A 106 32.78 18.90 -13.70
N GLN A 107 32.30 20.12 -13.95
CA GLN A 107 31.17 20.69 -13.24
C GLN A 107 29.87 19.90 -13.48
N MET A 108 29.59 19.52 -14.73
CA MET A 108 28.44 18.70 -15.08
C MET A 108 28.50 17.34 -14.37
N ASN A 109 29.64 16.66 -14.42
CA ASN A 109 29.83 15.40 -13.69
C ASN A 109 29.68 15.58 -12.18
N ASN A 110 30.22 16.64 -11.60
CA ASN A 110 30.09 16.93 -10.18
C ASN A 110 28.63 17.16 -9.78
N SER A 111 27.85 17.87 -10.60
CA SER A 111 26.41 18.08 -10.37
C SER A 111 25.64 16.77 -10.41
N ARG A 112 25.87 15.93 -11.43
CA ARG A 112 25.26 14.60 -11.54
C ARG A 112 25.58 13.70 -10.35
N LEU A 113 26.83 13.68 -9.89
CA LEU A 113 27.24 12.90 -8.73
C LEU A 113 26.60 13.40 -7.44
N LYS A 114 26.41 14.72 -7.29
CA LYS A 114 25.68 15.30 -6.15
C LYS A 114 24.22 14.87 -6.15
N ASP A 115 23.56 14.89 -7.30
CA ASP A 115 22.16 14.46 -7.41
C ASP A 115 22.01 12.97 -7.08
N GLN A 116 22.92 12.12 -7.56
CA GLN A 116 22.96 10.70 -7.22
C GLN A 116 23.20 10.46 -5.73
N LEU A 117 24.10 11.22 -5.12
CA LEU A 117 24.36 11.15 -3.68
C LEU A 117 23.11 11.56 -2.89
N GLU A 118 22.42 12.62 -3.29
CA GLU A 118 21.21 13.07 -2.63
C GLU A 118 20.08 12.05 -2.76
N LEU A 119 19.91 11.44 -3.94
CA LEU A 119 18.98 10.33 -4.15
C LEU A 119 19.29 9.15 -3.24
N SER A 120 20.55 8.70 -3.20
CA SER A 120 20.98 7.58 -2.33
C SER A 120 20.77 7.90 -0.84
N ILE A 121 20.99 9.15 -0.41
CA ILE A 121 20.69 9.58 0.97
C ILE A 121 19.19 9.46 1.26
N ARG A 122 18.31 9.92 0.35
CA ARG A 122 16.86 9.82 0.52
C ARG A 122 16.40 8.37 0.58
N GLU A 123 16.90 7.51 -0.30
CA GLU A 123 16.62 6.07 -0.31
C GLU A 123 17.07 5.41 0.99
N LYS A 124 18.29 5.70 1.45
CA LYS A 124 18.82 5.19 2.73
C LYS A 124 17.94 5.61 3.91
N SER A 125 17.49 6.87 3.94
CA SER A 125 16.56 7.35 4.98
C SER A 125 15.22 6.63 4.93
N GLY A 126 14.69 6.37 3.72
CA GLY A 126 13.47 5.57 3.54
C GLY A 126 13.62 4.15 4.07
N LEU A 127 14.72 3.47 3.70
CA LEU A 127 15.03 2.13 4.20
C LEU A 127 15.16 2.11 5.72
N HIS A 128 15.84 3.09 6.32
CA HIS A 128 16.02 3.16 7.76
C HIS A 128 14.69 3.32 8.52
N GLU A 129 13.74 4.09 7.99
CA GLU A 129 12.40 4.21 8.61
C GLU A 129 11.61 2.89 8.48
N THR A 130 11.69 2.19 7.33
CA THR A 130 11.06 0.86 7.19
C THR A 130 11.66 -0.16 8.14
N GLU A 131 12.98 -0.14 8.34
CA GLU A 131 13.68 -0.98 9.32
C GLU A 131 13.18 -0.69 10.74
N ARG A 132 13.07 0.60 11.11
CA ARG A 132 12.54 1.02 12.41
C ARG A 132 11.12 0.49 12.64
N GLN A 133 10.25 0.57 11.63
CA GLN A 133 8.88 0.06 11.71
C GLN A 133 8.82 -1.47 11.87
N LEU A 134 9.65 -2.20 11.13
CA LEU A 134 9.77 -3.65 11.27
C LEU A 134 10.30 -4.04 12.65
N GLN A 135 11.30 -3.34 13.17
CA GLN A 135 11.81 -3.56 14.53
C GLN A 135 10.73 -3.34 15.59
N LEU A 136 9.90 -2.31 15.44
CA LEU A 136 8.75 -2.07 16.34
C LEU A 136 7.74 -3.22 16.25
N LYS A 137 7.38 -3.66 15.04
CA LYS A 137 6.47 -4.79 14.83
C LYS A 137 6.99 -6.07 15.47
N ILE A 138 8.29 -6.36 15.33
CA ILE A 138 8.93 -7.51 15.97
C ILE A 138 8.81 -7.41 17.50
N LYS A 139 9.11 -6.25 18.09
CA LYS A 139 8.98 -6.04 19.55
C LYS A 139 7.55 -6.25 20.04
N THR A 140 6.56 -5.74 19.31
CA THR A 140 5.14 -5.96 19.64
C THR A 140 4.77 -7.44 19.58
N LEU A 141 5.14 -8.14 18.51
CA LEU A 141 4.88 -9.57 18.37
C LEU A 141 5.59 -10.40 19.44
N GLN A 142 6.81 -10.05 19.82
CA GLN A 142 7.53 -10.68 20.92
C GLN A 142 6.80 -10.50 22.25
N SER A 143 6.23 -9.32 22.52
CA SER A 143 5.41 -9.07 23.70
C SER A 143 4.14 -9.92 23.69
N CYS A 144 3.42 -9.98 22.56
CA CYS A 144 2.23 -10.83 22.43
C CYS A 144 2.56 -12.31 22.62
N LEU A 145 3.64 -12.79 22.02
CA LEU A 145 4.08 -14.17 22.18
C LEU A 145 4.40 -14.49 23.64
N LYS A 146 5.01 -13.55 24.36
CA LYS A 146 5.28 -13.71 25.80
C LYS A 146 3.98 -13.82 26.60
N THR A 147 3.01 -12.95 26.35
CA THR A 147 1.72 -13.01 27.07
C THR A 147 0.95 -14.30 26.79
N GLU A 148 0.96 -14.78 25.54
CA GLU A 148 0.33 -16.06 25.20
C GLU A 148 1.05 -17.24 25.87
N LYS A 149 2.38 -17.22 25.94
CA LYS A 149 3.15 -18.25 26.67
C LYS A 149 2.78 -18.27 28.17
N ASP A 150 2.67 -17.11 28.79
CA ASP A 150 2.32 -16.98 30.20
C ASP A 150 0.89 -17.50 30.47
N GLU A 151 -0.08 -17.21 29.58
CA GLU A 151 -1.45 -17.74 29.69
C GLU A 151 -1.51 -19.25 29.46
N VAL A 152 -0.78 -19.78 28.47
CA VAL A 152 -0.67 -21.23 28.27
C VAL A 152 -0.08 -21.91 29.51
N GLN A 153 0.97 -21.35 30.12
CA GLN A 153 1.56 -21.91 31.33
C GLN A 153 0.58 -21.89 32.51
N LYS A 154 -0.20 -20.81 32.66
CA LYS A 154 -1.26 -20.71 33.66
C LYS A 154 -2.37 -21.74 33.44
N LEU A 155 -2.83 -21.92 32.20
CA LEU A 155 -3.81 -22.94 31.85
C LEU A 155 -3.29 -24.35 32.10
N GLN A 156 -2.03 -24.64 31.78
CA GLN A 156 -1.38 -25.91 32.11
C GLN A 156 -1.37 -26.18 33.62
N SER A 157 -1.08 -25.17 34.45
CA SER A 157 -1.15 -25.27 35.90
C SER A 157 -2.57 -25.57 36.40
N ILE A 158 -3.59 -24.94 35.82
CA ILE A 158 -5.00 -25.21 36.13
C ILE A 158 -5.40 -26.64 35.73
N ILE A 159 -4.96 -27.11 34.56
CA ILE A 159 -5.24 -28.48 34.10
C ILE A 159 -4.57 -29.50 35.03
N ALA A 160 -3.30 -29.29 35.39
CA ALA A 160 -2.56 -30.18 36.28
C ALA A 160 -3.20 -30.24 37.69
N SER A 161 -3.56 -29.09 38.25
CA SER A 161 -4.25 -29.03 39.54
C SER A 161 -5.61 -29.71 39.51
N ARG A 162 -6.41 -29.52 38.45
CA ARG A 162 -7.69 -30.22 38.25
C ARG A 162 -7.51 -31.74 38.11
N ALA A 163 -6.50 -32.19 37.36
CA ALA A 163 -6.21 -33.61 37.21
C ALA A 163 -5.87 -34.26 38.57
N SER A 164 -5.08 -33.57 39.40
CA SER A 164 -4.79 -34.00 40.77
C SER A 164 -6.05 -34.07 41.64
N GLN A 165 -6.91 -33.04 41.57
CA GLN A 165 -8.18 -33.00 42.30
C GLN A 165 -9.10 -34.16 41.91
N TYR A 166 -9.28 -34.42 40.60
CA TYR A 166 -10.10 -35.54 40.12
C TYR A 166 -9.52 -36.90 40.51
N SER A 167 -8.20 -37.06 40.47
CA SER A 167 -7.54 -38.29 40.94
C SER A 167 -7.81 -38.53 42.43
N HIS A 168 -7.72 -37.49 43.26
CA HIS A 168 -8.02 -37.58 44.68
C HIS A 168 -9.50 -37.93 44.94
N ASP A 169 -10.43 -37.26 44.25
CA ASP A 169 -11.86 -37.50 44.38
C ASP A 169 -12.26 -38.89 43.89
N ALA A 170 -11.69 -39.35 42.78
CA ALA A 170 -11.87 -40.71 42.27
C ALA A 170 -11.40 -41.75 43.30
N LYS A 171 -10.20 -41.60 43.86
CA LYS A 171 -9.69 -42.48 44.93
C LYS A 171 -10.56 -42.43 46.19
N ARG A 172 -11.16 -41.27 46.54
CA ARG A 172 -12.11 -41.18 47.66
C ARG A 172 -13.37 -42.01 47.36
N LYS A 173 -13.94 -41.84 46.17
CA LYS A 173 -15.13 -42.56 45.72
C LYS A 173 -14.90 -44.07 45.60
N GLU A 174 -13.73 -44.48 45.14
CA GLU A 174 -13.34 -45.89 45.09
C GLU A 174 -13.30 -46.51 46.50
N ARG A 175 -12.72 -45.82 47.48
CA ARG A 175 -12.72 -46.29 48.88
C ARG A 175 -14.12 -46.34 49.48
N GLU A 176 -14.99 -45.37 49.19
CA GLU A 176 -16.40 -45.40 49.61
C GLU A 176 -17.14 -46.59 48.99
N ALA A 177 -16.93 -46.85 47.69
CA ALA A 177 -17.53 -47.98 46.99
C ALA A 177 -17.02 -49.32 47.52
N ALA A 178 -15.72 -49.43 47.83
CA ALA A 178 -15.14 -50.62 48.45
C ALA A 178 -15.77 -50.91 49.82
N LYS A 179 -15.90 -49.89 50.68
CA LYS A 179 -16.58 -50.01 51.99
C LYS A 179 -18.04 -50.43 51.84
N LEU A 180 -18.76 -49.89 50.86
CA LEU A 180 -20.15 -50.28 50.59
C LEU A 180 -20.25 -51.72 50.09
N LYS A 181 -19.34 -52.15 49.21
CA LYS A 181 -19.24 -53.53 48.74
C LYS A 181 -18.97 -54.49 49.91
N GLU A 182 -18.06 -54.15 50.82
CA GLU A 182 -17.76 -54.93 52.02
C GLU A 182 -18.98 -55.07 52.93
N ARG A 183 -19.68 -53.96 53.23
CA ARG A 183 -20.93 -53.98 54.02
C ARG A 183 -22.02 -54.83 53.38
N LEU A 184 -22.19 -54.72 52.05
CA LEU A 184 -23.14 -55.55 51.33
C LEU A 184 -22.74 -57.03 51.38
N GLY A 185 -21.45 -57.32 51.21
CA GLY A 185 -20.91 -58.67 51.37
C GLY A 185 -21.20 -59.24 52.76
N GLN A 186 -20.93 -58.47 53.82
CA GLN A 186 -21.23 -58.84 55.20
C GLN A 186 -22.74 -59.11 55.39
N LEU A 187 -23.62 -58.22 54.92
CA LEU A 187 -25.07 -58.42 54.99
C LEU A 187 -25.55 -59.66 54.23
N LEU A 188 -24.92 -59.99 53.10
CA LEU A 188 -25.23 -61.19 52.33
C LEU A 188 -24.75 -62.48 53.03
N VAL A 189 -23.64 -62.43 53.76
CA VAL A 189 -23.16 -63.54 54.60
C VAL A 189 -24.06 -63.69 55.83
N ASP A 190 -24.33 -62.60 56.56
CA ASP A 190 -25.19 -62.60 57.76
C ASP A 190 -26.63 -63.05 57.46
N ARG A 191 -27.14 -62.79 56.25
CA ARG A 191 -28.47 -63.27 55.79
C ARG A 191 -28.52 -64.77 55.49
N LYS A 192 -27.38 -65.42 55.20
CA LYS A 192 -27.35 -66.88 55.02
C LYS A 192 -27.46 -67.63 56.35
N ASP A 193 -27.02 -67.01 57.44
CA ASP A 193 -27.04 -67.60 58.78
C ASP A 193 -28.33 -67.32 59.58
N LYS A 194 -29.21 -66.42 59.11
CA LYS A 194 -30.50 -66.11 59.74
C LYS A 194 -31.66 -66.30 58.76
N LYS A 195 -32.29 -67.47 58.83
CA LYS A 195 -33.55 -67.77 58.12
C LYS A 195 -34.70 -66.94 58.72
N LEU A 196 -35.28 -66.08 57.88
CA LEU A 196 -36.62 -65.46 57.98
C LEU A 196 -36.97 -64.63 59.24
N ALA A 197 -36.91 -63.30 59.08
CA ALA A 197 -37.94 -62.39 59.60
C ALA A 197 -37.90 -61.10 58.77
N LEU A 198 -38.94 -60.89 57.95
CA LEU A 198 -39.24 -59.59 57.36
C LEU A 198 -39.76 -58.71 58.49
N ASP A 199 -38.93 -57.80 58.98
CA ASP A 199 -39.39 -56.70 59.82
C ASP A 199 -39.28 -55.40 59.00
N VAL A 200 -40.44 -54.87 58.59
CA VAL A 200 -40.55 -53.56 57.97
C VAL A 200 -40.38 -52.53 59.08
N LEU A 201 -39.15 -52.30 59.51
CA LEU A 201 -38.82 -51.12 60.31
C LEU A 201 -38.60 -49.95 59.37
N ASN A 202 -39.70 -49.24 59.12
CA ASN A 202 -39.62 -47.88 58.66
C ASN A 202 -39.01 -47.02 59.78
N SER A 203 -37.71 -46.78 59.69
CA SER A 203 -37.09 -45.61 60.30
C SER A 203 -36.39 -44.81 59.20
N LEU A 204 -37.22 -44.17 58.36
CA LEU A 204 -36.91 -42.88 57.77
C LEU A 204 -36.64 -41.87 58.91
N GLY A 205 -35.44 -41.94 59.46
CA GLY A 205 -34.98 -41.09 60.55
C GLY A 205 -33.46 -41.03 60.53
N ARG A 206 -32.91 -40.15 59.68
CA ARG A 206 -31.50 -39.75 59.83
C ARG A 206 -31.36 -39.09 61.20
N SER A 207 -30.40 -39.53 62.00
CA SER A 207 -30.10 -39.03 63.36
C SER A 207 -29.58 -37.58 63.42
N ASP A 208 -29.58 -36.84 62.32
CA ASP A 208 -29.12 -35.44 62.24
C ASP A 208 -30.27 -34.45 61.93
N GLY A 209 -31.50 -34.90 61.69
CA GLY A 209 -32.65 -33.99 61.48
C GLY A 209 -32.55 -33.01 60.29
N LYS A 210 -31.44 -33.02 59.52
CA LYS A 210 -31.22 -32.11 58.39
C LYS A 210 -31.56 -32.79 57.08
N ARG A 211 -32.64 -32.31 56.46
CA ARG A 211 -33.00 -32.58 55.07
C ARG A 211 -31.83 -32.14 54.19
N SER A 212 -31.43 -32.97 53.22
CA SER A 212 -30.56 -32.52 52.14
C SER A 212 -31.22 -31.31 51.48
N HIS A 213 -30.59 -30.14 51.59
CA HIS A 213 -31.01 -28.96 50.84
C HIS A 213 -30.79 -29.26 49.36
N TRP A 214 -31.85 -29.70 48.68
CA TRP A 214 -31.92 -29.62 47.23
C TRP A 214 -31.70 -28.16 46.87
N LYS A 215 -30.88 -27.89 45.84
CA LYS A 215 -30.60 -26.55 45.32
C LYS A 215 -31.93 -25.80 45.22
N THR A 216 -32.13 -24.85 46.12
CA THR A 216 -33.38 -24.11 46.23
C THR A 216 -33.47 -23.13 45.08
N ALA A 217 -34.68 -22.81 44.63
CA ALA A 217 -34.92 -21.78 43.61
C ALA A 217 -34.16 -20.46 43.90
N LYS A 218 -33.90 -20.15 45.18
CA LYS A 218 -33.07 -19.01 45.60
C LYS A 218 -31.62 -19.04 45.05
N THR A 219 -30.99 -20.21 44.91
CA THR A 219 -29.61 -20.32 44.41
C THR A 219 -29.56 -20.22 42.88
N THR A 220 -30.57 -20.74 42.16
CA THR A 220 -30.67 -20.58 40.70
C THR A 220 -31.05 -19.14 40.33
N THR A 221 -31.98 -18.52 41.05
CA THR A 221 -32.30 -17.09 40.87
C THR A 221 -31.11 -16.19 41.22
N SER A 222 -30.28 -16.54 42.21
CA SER A 222 -29.05 -15.78 42.51
C SER A 222 -28.03 -15.81 41.36
N HIS A 223 -27.84 -16.97 40.71
CA HIS A 223 -26.93 -17.09 39.57
C HIS A 223 -27.50 -16.44 38.29
N GLU A 224 -28.82 -16.49 38.10
CA GLU A 224 -29.49 -15.75 37.03
C GLU A 224 -29.37 -14.23 37.25
N ASP A 225 -29.55 -13.74 38.48
CA ASP A 225 -29.35 -12.33 38.84
C ASP A 225 -27.90 -11.87 38.65
N GLU A 226 -26.92 -12.71 39.00
CA GLU A 226 -25.50 -12.45 38.73
C GLU A 226 -25.21 -12.39 37.22
N MET A 227 -25.82 -13.28 36.43
CA MET A 227 -25.70 -13.28 34.97
C MET A 227 -26.33 -12.04 34.34
N TYR A 228 -27.54 -11.64 34.77
CA TYR A 228 -28.18 -10.41 34.29
C TYR A 228 -27.37 -9.16 34.68
N LYS A 229 -26.80 -9.14 35.89
CA LYS A 229 -25.88 -8.06 36.31
C LYS A 229 -24.62 -7.99 35.46
N SER A 230 -24.01 -9.13 35.14
CA SER A 230 -22.84 -9.17 34.25
C SER A 230 -23.18 -8.66 32.86
N LEU A 231 -24.30 -9.12 32.29
CA LEU A 231 -24.75 -8.69 30.96
C LEU A 231 -25.03 -7.18 30.92
N LEU A 232 -25.71 -6.64 31.95
CA LEU A 232 -25.95 -5.20 32.07
C LEU A 232 -24.62 -4.42 32.18
N ASN A 233 -23.67 -4.91 32.98
CA ASN A 233 -22.36 -4.27 33.10
C ASN A 233 -21.59 -4.26 31.75
N ASP A 234 -21.66 -5.35 30.99
CA ASP A 234 -21.04 -5.44 29.66
C ASP A 234 -21.69 -4.45 28.68
N TYR A 235 -23.02 -4.30 28.72
CA TYR A 235 -23.74 -3.29 27.94
C TYR A 235 -23.36 -1.86 28.37
N GLU A 236 -23.24 -1.59 29.66
CA GLU A 236 -22.83 -0.28 30.17
C GLU A 236 -21.38 0.05 29.75
N VAL A 237 -20.47 -0.92 29.80
CA VAL A 237 -19.08 -0.75 29.34
C VAL A 237 -19.05 -0.50 27.83
N SER A 238 -19.81 -1.26 27.05
CA SER A 238 -19.95 -1.06 25.60
C SER A 238 -20.50 0.33 25.28
N GLN A 239 -21.55 0.77 25.98
CA GLN A 239 -22.14 2.10 25.82
C GLN A 239 -21.14 3.22 26.17
N ARG A 240 -20.37 3.07 27.26
CA ARG A 240 -19.31 4.03 27.62
C ARG A 240 -18.22 4.08 26.55
N SER A 241 -17.79 2.94 26.04
CA SER A 241 -16.79 2.87 24.96
C SER A 241 -17.29 3.57 23.69
N LEU A 242 -18.54 3.31 23.30
CA LEU A 242 -19.14 3.93 22.11
C LEU A 242 -19.30 5.45 22.28
N LEU A 243 -19.63 5.93 23.49
CA LEU A 243 -19.69 7.37 23.78
C LEU A 243 -18.31 8.04 23.68
N LEU A 244 -17.25 7.37 24.15
CA LEU A 244 -15.87 7.86 24.02
C LEU A 244 -15.44 7.91 22.55
N GLU A 245 -15.66 6.83 21.79
CA GLU A 245 -15.38 6.79 20.36
C GLU A 245 -16.15 7.87 19.61
N ASN A 246 -17.43 8.08 19.90
CA ASN A 246 -18.23 9.14 19.29
C ASN A 246 -17.67 10.54 19.61
N ALA A 247 -17.15 10.75 20.82
CA ALA A 247 -16.49 11.99 21.20
C ALA A 247 -15.16 12.19 20.44
N GLU A 248 -14.38 11.13 20.23
CA GLU A 248 -13.16 11.16 19.43
C GLU A 248 -13.45 11.43 17.95
N LEU A 249 -14.43 10.74 17.37
CA LEU A 249 -14.89 10.98 15.99
C LEU A 249 -15.35 12.44 15.80
N LYS A 250 -16.05 13.02 16.79
CA LYS A 250 -16.40 14.45 16.77
C LYS A 250 -15.18 15.35 16.79
N LYS A 251 -14.15 15.04 17.59
CA LYS A 251 -12.88 15.79 17.60
C LYS A 251 -12.17 15.73 16.25
N VAL A 252 -12.06 14.54 15.65
CA VAL A 252 -11.46 14.35 14.32
C VAL A 252 -12.23 15.13 13.26
N LEU A 253 -13.57 15.08 13.29
CA LEU A 253 -14.41 15.82 12.35
C LEU A 253 -14.22 17.34 12.48
N GLN A 254 -14.13 17.87 13.71
CA GLN A 254 -13.84 19.29 13.93
C GLN A 254 -12.43 19.68 13.49
N GLN A 255 -11.45 18.80 13.68
CA GLN A 255 -10.08 19.01 13.21
C GLN A 255 -10.02 19.04 11.68
N MET A 256 -10.64 18.08 11.01
CA MET A 256 -10.76 18.06 9.54
C MET A 256 -11.46 19.32 9.02
N LYS A 257 -12.54 19.75 9.68
CA LYS A 257 -13.21 21.02 9.34
C LYS A 257 -12.25 22.22 9.45
N LYS A 258 -11.46 22.28 10.53
CA LYS A 258 -10.47 23.36 10.74
C LYS A 258 -9.39 23.36 9.66
N GLU A 259 -8.88 22.19 9.30
CA GLU A 259 -7.89 22.03 8.22
C GLU A 259 -8.46 22.40 6.87
N MET A 260 -9.69 21.97 6.57
CA MET A 260 -10.38 22.31 5.33
C MET A 260 -10.60 23.83 5.22
N ILE A 261 -10.98 24.50 6.31
CA ILE A 261 -11.07 25.97 6.36
C ILE A 261 -9.69 26.61 6.16
N HIS A 262 -8.62 26.04 6.72
CA HIS A 262 -7.26 26.56 6.54
C HIS A 262 -6.78 26.46 5.09
N ILE A 263 -7.11 25.36 4.40
CA ILE A 263 -6.76 25.14 2.98
C ILE A 263 -7.61 26.02 2.05
N LEU A 264 -8.89 26.20 2.37
CA LEU A 264 -9.83 26.95 1.53
C LEU A 264 -9.87 28.46 1.83
N SER A 265 -9.29 28.92 2.95
CA SER A 265 -9.20 30.34 3.24
C SER A 265 -8.24 31.01 2.25
N PRO A 266 -8.68 32.04 1.52
CA PRO A 266 -7.81 32.80 0.63
C PRO A 266 -6.59 33.29 1.41
N ARG A 267 -5.42 32.84 0.97
CA ARG A 267 -4.15 33.31 1.53
C ARG A 267 -3.96 34.74 1.04
N LEU A 268 -4.43 35.70 1.85
CA LEU A 268 -4.19 37.11 1.58
C LEU A 268 -2.67 37.32 1.45
N PRO A 269 -2.16 37.86 0.33
CA PRO A 269 -0.75 38.21 0.26
C PRO A 269 -0.48 39.33 1.25
N SER A 270 0.20 38.99 2.35
CA SER A 270 0.83 39.95 3.25
C SER A 270 1.90 40.69 2.46
N THR A 271 1.51 41.85 1.91
CA THR A 271 2.44 42.82 1.31
C THR A 271 2.61 43.94 2.32
N ARG A 272 3.84 44.08 2.78
CA ARG A 272 4.34 45.01 3.78
C ARG A 272 4.52 46.42 3.18
N GLY A 273 4.03 47.47 3.87
CA GLY A 273 4.61 48.82 3.79
C GLY A 273 3.71 49.96 3.25
N ALA A 274 3.28 50.83 4.17
CA ALA A 274 3.08 52.30 4.09
C ALA A 274 2.68 52.99 2.76
N ALA A 275 1.49 53.61 2.73
CA ALA A 275 1.31 55.07 2.63
C ALA A 275 -0.18 55.49 2.52
N ALA A 276 -0.55 56.46 3.37
CA ALA A 276 -1.50 57.57 3.22
C ALA A 276 -3.00 57.34 2.85
N GLU A 277 -3.83 57.69 3.84
CA GLU A 277 -5.09 58.45 3.82
C GLU A 277 -5.71 58.86 2.46
N ASN A 278 -7.03 58.67 2.34
CA ASN A 278 -7.98 59.80 2.42
C ASN A 278 -9.46 59.39 2.48
N SER A 279 -10.19 60.08 3.39
CA SER A 279 -11.62 60.49 3.37
C SER A 279 -12.70 59.41 3.17
N ARG A 280 -13.44 59.00 4.21
CA ARG A 280 -14.64 59.66 4.82
C ARG A 280 -15.79 59.81 3.82
N GLU A 281 -16.85 59.02 3.99
CA GLU A 281 -18.19 59.52 4.33
C GLU A 281 -19.17 58.38 4.63
N GLN A 282 -20.04 58.70 5.58
CA GLN A 282 -21.09 57.86 6.14
C GLN A 282 -22.40 58.32 5.53
N ALA A 283 -23.18 57.39 4.97
CA ALA A 283 -24.58 57.62 4.66
C ALA A 283 -25.36 56.33 4.90
N ASP A 284 -26.22 56.39 5.90
CA ASP A 284 -27.39 55.52 6.07
C ASP A 284 -28.19 55.45 4.77
N SER A 285 -28.51 54.25 4.31
CA SER A 285 -29.77 54.00 3.62
C SER A 285 -30.16 52.54 3.81
N ASP A 286 -31.23 52.39 4.57
CA ASP A 286 -32.06 51.21 4.75
C ASP A 286 -32.61 50.72 3.40
N GLY A 287 -32.66 49.41 3.19
CA GLY A 287 -33.08 48.78 1.93
C GLY A 287 -32.66 47.31 1.83
N GLU A 288 -33.44 46.43 2.45
CA GLU A 288 -33.34 44.98 2.27
C GLU A 288 -33.63 44.51 0.83
N GLU A 289 -33.21 43.26 0.55
CA GLU A 289 -33.35 42.47 -0.68
C GLU A 289 -32.40 42.79 -1.85
N LYS A 290 -31.18 42.20 -1.78
CA LYS A 290 -30.46 41.52 -2.91
C LYS A 290 -29.00 41.12 -2.58
N ALA A 291 -28.59 41.09 -1.31
CA ALA A 291 -27.21 40.74 -0.91
C ALA A 291 -26.80 39.25 -1.10
N GLY A 292 -27.70 38.38 -1.59
CA GLY A 292 -27.42 36.97 -1.85
C GLY A 292 -26.90 36.64 -3.25
N ASP A 293 -27.08 37.53 -4.25
CA ASP A 293 -26.61 37.30 -5.63
C ASP A 293 -25.17 37.78 -5.83
N THR A 294 -24.76 38.87 -5.18
CA THR A 294 -23.44 39.47 -5.38
C THR A 294 -22.32 38.57 -4.85
N SER A 295 -22.50 37.90 -3.71
CA SER A 295 -21.46 36.98 -3.19
C SER A 295 -21.31 35.73 -4.05
N ARG A 296 -22.37 35.32 -4.74
CA ARG A 296 -22.35 34.15 -5.64
C ARG A 296 -21.68 34.50 -6.96
N GLU A 297 -21.99 35.65 -7.55
CA GLU A 297 -21.32 36.15 -8.75
C GLU A 297 -19.85 36.49 -8.50
N THR A 298 -19.50 37.03 -7.33
CA THR A 298 -18.09 37.33 -7.00
C THR A 298 -17.26 36.05 -6.81
N LEU A 299 -17.83 34.99 -6.23
CA LEU A 299 -17.19 33.67 -6.12
C LEU A 299 -17.06 32.99 -7.48
N ASP A 300 -18.07 33.12 -8.35
CA ASP A 300 -18.06 32.55 -9.70
C ASP A 300 -17.01 33.26 -10.59
N GLN A 301 -16.91 34.59 -10.49
CA GLN A 301 -15.86 35.39 -11.15
C GLN A 301 -14.45 35.03 -10.65
N SER A 302 -14.29 34.79 -9.34
CA SER A 302 -13.04 34.32 -8.76
C SER A 302 -12.65 32.92 -9.25
N CYS A 303 -13.64 32.03 -9.38
CA CYS A 303 -13.45 30.68 -9.92
C CYS A 303 -13.06 30.71 -11.40
N GLU A 304 -13.75 31.53 -12.21
CA GLU A 304 -13.39 31.73 -13.62
C GLU A 304 -12.00 32.34 -13.77
N HIS A 305 -11.64 33.32 -12.94
CA HIS A 305 -10.28 33.89 -12.95
C HIS A 305 -9.21 32.86 -12.57
N ALA A 306 -9.46 32.01 -11.57
CA ALA A 306 -8.56 30.93 -11.18
C ALA A 306 -8.41 29.87 -12.29
N ARG A 307 -9.52 29.55 -12.98
CA ARG A 307 -9.54 28.62 -14.11
C ARG A 307 -8.75 29.16 -15.30
N GLU A 308 -8.87 30.45 -15.57
CA GLU A 308 -8.15 31.11 -16.66
C GLU A 308 -6.65 31.25 -16.36
N GLN A 309 -6.28 31.60 -15.12
CA GLN A 309 -4.90 31.58 -14.62
C GLN A 309 -4.24 30.20 -14.80
N LEU A 310 -4.95 29.13 -14.39
CA LEU A 310 -4.49 27.76 -14.54
C LEU A 310 -4.31 27.38 -16.01
N THR A 311 -5.29 27.72 -16.85
CA THR A 311 -5.24 27.43 -18.29
C THR A 311 -4.07 28.15 -18.97
N ASN A 312 -3.82 29.41 -18.61
CA ASN A 312 -2.70 30.18 -19.14
C ASN A 312 -1.34 29.65 -18.67
N SER A 313 -1.24 29.20 -17.41
CA SER A 313 -0.06 28.52 -16.89
C SER A 313 0.25 27.24 -17.67
N ILE A 314 -0.75 26.38 -17.90
CA ILE A 314 -0.61 25.15 -18.68
C ILE A 314 -0.16 25.47 -20.12
N ARG A 315 -0.78 26.45 -20.77
CA ARG A 315 -0.38 26.91 -22.11
C ARG A 315 1.06 27.42 -22.15
N GLN A 316 1.52 28.11 -21.11
CA GLN A 316 2.90 28.60 -21.04
C GLN A 316 3.89 27.46 -20.84
N GLN A 317 3.59 26.48 -19.99
CA GLN A 317 4.41 25.28 -19.81
C GLN A 317 4.47 24.45 -21.10
N TRP A 318 3.35 24.31 -21.80
CA TRP A 318 3.31 23.61 -23.09
C TRP A 318 4.18 24.29 -24.17
N ARG A 319 4.18 25.63 -24.23
CA ARG A 319 5.08 26.37 -25.13
C ARG A 319 6.55 26.18 -24.77
N LYS A 320 6.89 26.20 -23.47
CA LYS A 320 8.27 25.93 -23.02
C LYS A 320 8.74 24.53 -23.41
N LEU A 321 7.88 23.52 -23.20
CA LEU A 321 8.16 22.14 -23.58
C LEU A 321 8.34 22.00 -25.09
N ARG A 322 7.44 22.58 -25.89
CA ARG A 322 7.53 22.56 -27.35
C ARG A 322 8.85 23.17 -27.84
N ASN A 323 9.21 24.35 -27.34
CA ASN A 323 10.47 25.00 -27.70
C ASN A 323 11.70 24.17 -27.28
N HIS A 324 11.62 23.47 -26.15
CA HIS A 324 12.69 22.56 -25.72
C HIS A 324 12.80 21.33 -26.63
N MET A 325 11.67 20.78 -27.04
CA MET A 325 11.61 19.63 -27.96
C MET A 325 12.11 20.00 -29.36
N GLU A 326 11.75 21.17 -29.88
CA GLU A 326 12.30 21.71 -31.13
C GLU A 326 13.82 21.93 -31.05
N LYS A 327 14.34 22.39 -29.91
CA LYS A 327 15.79 22.50 -29.69
C LYS A 327 16.48 21.14 -29.70
N LEU A 328 15.92 20.14 -29.01
CA LEU A 328 16.46 18.78 -29.03
C LEU A 328 16.43 18.18 -30.43
N ASP A 329 15.36 18.41 -31.20
CA ASP A 329 15.23 17.94 -32.58
C ASP A 329 16.24 18.61 -33.52
N SER A 330 16.45 19.92 -33.37
CA SER A 330 17.50 20.65 -34.11
C SER A 330 18.92 20.18 -33.74
N GLN A 331 19.15 19.81 -32.48
CA GLN A 331 20.44 19.27 -32.02
C GLN A 331 20.67 17.85 -32.53
N ALA A 332 19.63 17.00 -32.56
CA ALA A 332 19.70 15.67 -33.13
C ALA A 332 19.96 15.71 -34.65
N SER A 333 19.31 16.65 -35.35
CA SER A 333 19.52 16.88 -36.78
C SER A 333 20.93 17.39 -37.11
N LEU A 334 21.51 18.22 -36.24
CA LEU A 334 22.91 18.69 -36.39
C LEU A 334 23.92 17.54 -36.23
N VAL A 335 23.66 16.60 -35.32
CA VAL A 335 24.49 15.39 -35.12
C VAL A 335 24.38 14.45 -36.34
N HIS A 336 23.22 14.35 -36.97
CA HIS A 336 23.06 13.56 -38.20
C HIS A 336 23.78 14.17 -39.41
N HIS A 337 23.70 15.50 -39.61
CA HIS A 337 24.43 16.18 -40.69
C HIS A 337 25.95 16.18 -40.49
N GLN A 338 26.43 16.20 -39.24
CA GLN A 338 27.86 16.13 -38.91
C GLN A 338 28.44 14.72 -39.13
N LEU A 339 27.58 13.67 -39.13
CA LEU A 339 27.98 12.29 -39.43
C LEU A 339 28.07 12.04 -40.96
N GLU A 340 27.24 12.70 -41.76
CA GLU A 340 27.26 12.55 -43.23
C GLU A 340 28.34 13.40 -43.93
N SER A 341 28.78 14.51 -43.32
CA SER A 341 29.78 15.42 -43.90
C SER A 341 31.23 14.91 -43.78
N ASN A 342 31.51 13.93 -42.93
CA ASN A 342 32.85 13.37 -42.72
C ASN A 342 33.13 12.18 -43.65
N LYS A 343 32.93 12.37 -44.96
CA LYS A 343 33.59 11.55 -45.99
C LYS A 343 34.99 12.11 -46.22
N GLU A 344 35.76 12.22 -45.15
CA GLU A 344 37.15 12.66 -45.15
C GLU A 344 38.01 11.43 -44.86
N VAL A 345 38.99 11.20 -45.74
CA VAL A 345 39.85 10.02 -45.76
C VAL A 345 40.60 9.91 -44.43
N ILE A 346 40.19 8.96 -43.59
CA ILE A 346 40.83 8.67 -42.30
C ILE A 346 42.27 8.19 -42.57
N PRO A 347 43.30 8.78 -41.90
CA PRO A 347 44.67 8.31 -42.03
C PRO A 347 44.79 6.82 -41.72
N ARG A 348 45.52 6.08 -42.55
CA ARG A 348 45.62 4.61 -42.52
C ARG A 348 46.08 4.07 -41.15
N GLU A 349 46.94 4.81 -40.45
CA GLU A 349 47.39 4.50 -39.08
C GLU A 349 46.26 4.57 -38.05
N THR A 350 45.35 5.55 -38.15
CA THR A 350 44.25 5.70 -37.19
C THR A 350 43.24 4.56 -37.31
N HIS A 351 42.98 4.11 -38.54
CA HIS A 351 42.17 2.91 -38.79
C HIS A 351 42.87 1.63 -38.29
N GLU A 352 44.20 1.54 -38.41
CA GLU A 352 44.97 0.41 -37.91
C GLU A 352 44.96 0.35 -36.37
N ASP A 353 45.12 1.49 -35.69
CA ASP A 353 44.99 1.61 -34.23
C ASP A 353 43.57 1.29 -33.72
N GLU A 354 42.54 1.71 -34.47
CA GLU A 354 41.14 1.42 -34.16
C GLU A 354 40.82 -0.07 -34.38
N MET A 355 41.34 -0.68 -35.44
CA MET A 355 41.24 -2.13 -35.64
C MET A 355 41.95 -2.92 -34.53
N GLU A 356 43.13 -2.46 -34.08
CA GLU A 356 43.86 -3.11 -33.00
C GLU A 356 43.14 -2.94 -31.65
N ARG A 357 42.47 -1.80 -31.44
CA ARG A 357 41.58 -1.58 -30.28
C ARG A 357 40.39 -2.52 -30.33
N MET A 358 39.71 -2.61 -31.46
CA MET A 358 38.55 -3.48 -31.64
C MET A 358 38.92 -4.96 -31.48
N ARG A 359 40.11 -5.38 -31.95
CA ARG A 359 40.63 -6.74 -31.71
C ARG A 359 40.85 -7.01 -30.22
N ARG A 360 41.40 -6.05 -29.48
CA ARG A 360 41.58 -6.16 -28.01
C ARG A 360 40.23 -6.24 -27.29
N GLU A 361 39.26 -5.44 -27.68
CA GLU A 361 37.91 -5.48 -27.10
C GLU A 361 37.19 -6.80 -27.42
N VAL A 362 37.26 -7.29 -28.66
CA VAL A 362 36.73 -8.59 -29.05
C VAL A 362 37.41 -9.72 -28.28
N GLN A 363 38.73 -9.64 -28.07
CA GLN A 363 39.46 -10.62 -27.29
C GLN A 363 39.03 -10.60 -25.81
N GLN A 364 38.85 -9.42 -25.23
CA GLN A 364 38.33 -9.26 -23.87
C GLN A 364 36.90 -9.79 -23.73
N CYS A 365 36.04 -9.54 -24.73
CA CYS A 365 34.69 -10.12 -24.77
C CYS A 365 34.73 -11.65 -24.85
N LYS A 366 35.64 -12.23 -25.65
CA LYS A 366 35.81 -13.69 -25.72
C LYS A 366 36.26 -14.28 -24.39
N GLU A 367 37.21 -13.64 -23.71
CA GLU A 367 37.67 -14.05 -22.38
C GLU A 367 36.55 -13.95 -21.34
N PHE A 368 35.73 -12.90 -21.41
CA PHE A 368 34.58 -12.73 -20.54
C PHE A 368 33.50 -13.80 -20.79
N ILE A 369 33.18 -14.09 -22.04
CA ILE A 369 32.25 -15.16 -22.41
C ILE A 369 32.78 -16.51 -21.93
N HIS A 370 34.08 -16.77 -22.09
CA HIS A 370 34.71 -18.00 -21.61
C HIS A 370 34.66 -18.11 -20.07
N ALA A 371 34.93 -17.01 -19.35
CA ALA A 371 34.80 -16.97 -17.90
C ALA A 371 33.35 -17.16 -17.44
N GLN A 372 32.38 -16.56 -18.14
CA GLN A 372 30.95 -16.76 -17.88
C GLN A 372 30.53 -18.20 -18.13
N GLN A 373 31.00 -18.83 -19.22
CA GLN A 373 30.77 -20.24 -19.51
C GLN A 373 31.39 -21.15 -18.45
N GLN A 374 32.62 -20.87 -18.00
CA GLN A 374 33.24 -21.60 -16.91
C GLN A 374 32.47 -21.45 -15.59
N LEU A 375 31.95 -20.26 -15.28
CA LEU A 375 31.15 -20.03 -14.08
C LEU A 375 29.80 -20.74 -14.15
N LEU A 376 29.13 -20.71 -15.31
CA LEU A 376 27.89 -21.47 -15.56
C LEU A 376 28.12 -22.98 -15.44
N GLN A 377 29.23 -23.47 -16.00
CA GLN A 377 29.59 -24.88 -15.92
C GLN A 377 30.01 -25.27 -14.49
N GLN A 378 30.63 -24.34 -13.75
CA GLN A 378 30.89 -24.50 -12.33
C GLN A 378 29.59 -24.47 -11.51
N GLN A 379 28.59 -23.65 -11.83
CA GLN A 379 27.27 -23.65 -11.18
C GLN A 379 26.47 -24.94 -11.45
N LEU A 380 26.63 -25.52 -12.64
CA LEU A 380 26.01 -26.80 -13.01
C LEU A 380 26.76 -28.00 -12.42
N ASN A 381 28.09 -27.89 -12.23
CA ASN A 381 28.92 -28.94 -11.65
C ASN A 381 29.12 -28.80 -10.13
N THR A 382 28.80 -27.64 -9.53
CA THR A 382 28.50 -27.55 -8.11
C THR A 382 27.19 -28.28 -7.94
N SER A 383 27.27 -29.53 -7.50
CA SER A 383 26.13 -30.19 -6.89
C SER A 383 25.55 -29.21 -5.86
N PHE A 384 24.44 -28.55 -6.19
CA PHE A 384 23.51 -28.17 -5.14
C PHE A 384 23.33 -29.46 -4.36
N ASP A 385 23.77 -29.45 -3.10
CA ASP A 385 23.69 -30.62 -2.23
C ASP A 385 22.25 -31.13 -2.37
N ASP A 386 22.07 -32.35 -2.87
CA ASP A 386 20.75 -32.91 -3.24
C ASP A 386 19.81 -32.82 -2.01
N GLU A 387 20.40 -32.83 -0.81
CA GLU A 387 19.78 -32.59 0.49
C GLU A 387 19.13 -31.19 0.63
N THR A 388 19.76 -30.13 0.14
CA THR A 388 19.22 -28.77 0.23
C THR A 388 18.03 -28.58 -0.71
N ALA A 389 18.10 -29.13 -1.92
CA ALA A 389 16.98 -29.13 -2.86
C ALA A 389 15.82 -30.03 -2.38
N ALA A 390 16.13 -31.16 -1.75
CA ALA A 390 15.14 -32.01 -1.10
C ALA A 390 14.47 -31.31 0.08
N LEU A 391 15.22 -30.59 0.93
CA LEU A 391 14.68 -29.86 2.08
C LEU A 391 13.73 -28.73 1.67
N LEU A 392 14.08 -27.96 0.63
CA LEU A 392 13.20 -26.90 0.10
C LEU A 392 11.90 -27.47 -0.49
N ASN A 393 11.97 -28.59 -1.20
CA ASN A 393 10.79 -29.29 -1.69
C ASN A 393 9.96 -29.90 -0.54
N ASP A 394 10.60 -30.45 0.49
CA ASP A 394 9.93 -31.00 1.67
C ASP A 394 9.20 -29.88 2.44
N CYS A 395 9.82 -28.71 2.61
CA CYS A 395 9.18 -27.53 3.19
C CYS A 395 7.94 -27.08 2.40
N TYR A 396 8.03 -26.99 1.07
CA TYR A 396 6.90 -26.60 0.22
C TYR A 396 5.76 -27.62 0.28
N THR A 397 6.08 -28.91 0.21
CA THR A 397 5.07 -29.98 0.30
C THR A 397 4.44 -30.07 1.69
N LEU A 398 5.18 -29.72 2.74
CA LEU A 398 4.68 -29.67 4.12
C LEU A 398 3.71 -28.49 4.31
N GLU A 399 4.03 -27.31 3.77
CA GLU A 399 3.14 -26.14 3.78
C GLU A 399 1.83 -26.45 3.04
N GLU A 400 1.91 -27.04 1.85
CA GLU A 400 0.74 -27.45 1.07
C GLU A 400 -0.13 -28.48 1.80
N LYS A 401 0.51 -29.44 2.48
CA LYS A 401 -0.17 -30.46 3.30
C LYS A 401 -0.85 -29.84 4.53
N GLU A 402 -0.23 -28.85 5.15
CA GLU A 402 -0.81 -28.13 6.29
C GLU A 402 -2.01 -27.29 5.85
N ARG A 403 -1.89 -26.57 4.73
CA ARG A 403 -3.00 -25.85 4.09
C ARG A 403 -4.19 -26.77 3.80
N LEU A 404 -3.95 -27.91 3.17
CA LEU A 404 -5.00 -28.87 2.86
C LEU A 404 -5.67 -29.43 4.13
N LYS A 405 -4.91 -29.60 5.21
CA LYS A 405 -5.43 -30.03 6.52
C LYS A 405 -6.32 -28.96 7.16
N GLU A 406 -6.01 -27.68 6.96
CA GLU A 406 -6.86 -26.56 7.41
C GLU A 406 -8.15 -26.48 6.61
N GLU A 407 -8.08 -26.59 5.28
CA GLU A 407 -9.26 -26.66 4.41
C GLU A 407 -10.16 -27.84 4.77
N TRP A 408 -9.57 -29.01 5.03
CA TRP A 408 -10.31 -30.19 5.44
C TRP A 408 -10.98 -30.02 6.81
N ARG A 409 -10.31 -29.33 7.75
CA ARG A 409 -10.90 -28.98 9.06
C ARG A 409 -12.10 -28.05 8.88
N LEU A 410 -11.98 -27.04 8.02
CA LEU A 410 -13.08 -26.11 7.72
C LEU A 410 -14.26 -26.85 7.08
N PHE A 411 -13.99 -27.79 6.18
CA PHE A 411 -15.01 -28.62 5.55
C PHE A 411 -15.76 -29.49 6.56
N GLU A 412 -15.05 -30.17 7.47
CA GLU A 412 -15.71 -30.97 8.52
C GLU A 412 -16.48 -30.09 9.52
N GLU A 413 -15.99 -28.89 9.82
CA GLU A 413 -16.72 -27.91 10.64
C GLU A 413 -18.04 -27.50 9.95
N GLN A 414 -18.01 -27.21 8.65
CA GLN A 414 -19.22 -26.92 7.87
C GLN A 414 -20.19 -28.10 7.87
N LYS A 415 -19.71 -29.32 7.65
CA LYS A 415 -20.53 -30.54 7.69
C LYS A 415 -21.18 -30.75 9.06
N ARG A 416 -20.46 -30.49 10.15
CA ARG A 416 -20.99 -30.49 11.52
C ARG A 416 -22.04 -29.40 11.72
N ASN A 417 -21.86 -28.22 11.14
CA ASN A 417 -22.83 -27.12 11.19
C ASN A 417 -24.13 -27.51 10.48
N PHE A 418 -24.04 -28.02 9.26
CA PHE A 418 -25.21 -28.51 8.53
C PHE A 418 -25.93 -29.63 9.28
N ALA A 419 -25.19 -30.55 9.92
CA ALA A 419 -25.81 -31.60 10.74
C ALA A 419 -26.59 -31.02 11.94
N ARG A 420 -26.03 -30.00 12.61
CA ARG A 420 -26.70 -29.29 13.71
C ARG A 420 -27.93 -28.54 13.24
N GLU A 421 -27.82 -27.79 12.14
CA GLU A 421 -28.95 -27.08 11.55
C GLU A 421 -30.06 -28.04 11.16
N ARG A 422 -29.75 -29.15 10.48
CA ARG A 422 -30.72 -30.20 10.15
C ARG A 422 -31.43 -30.74 11.39
N LYS A 423 -30.70 -30.98 12.50
CA LYS A 423 -31.30 -31.41 13.77
C LYS A 423 -32.23 -30.33 14.32
N ASN A 424 -31.80 -29.08 14.35
CA ASN A 424 -32.59 -27.95 14.84
C ASN A 424 -33.87 -27.75 14.02
N PHE A 425 -33.80 -27.83 12.69
CA PHE A 425 -34.97 -27.75 11.81
C PHE A 425 -35.95 -28.91 12.07
N THR A 426 -35.43 -30.12 12.23
CA THR A 426 -36.26 -31.30 12.54
C THR A 426 -36.95 -31.15 13.88
N GLU A 427 -36.24 -30.68 14.90
CA GLU A 427 -36.79 -30.44 16.24
C GLU A 427 -37.84 -29.32 16.24
N ALA A 428 -37.57 -28.22 15.52
CA ALA A 428 -38.53 -27.13 15.33
C ALA A 428 -39.82 -27.62 14.63
N ALA A 429 -39.70 -28.46 13.60
CA ALA A 429 -40.85 -29.05 12.92
C ALA A 429 -41.66 -29.97 13.85
N ILE A 430 -41.00 -30.80 14.66
CA ILE A 430 -41.66 -31.65 15.67
C ILE A 430 -42.39 -30.78 16.71
N ARG A 431 -41.73 -29.72 17.20
CA ARG A 431 -42.31 -28.79 18.17
C ARG A 431 -43.54 -28.09 17.61
N LEU A 432 -43.46 -27.55 16.40
CA LEU A 432 -44.58 -26.93 15.71
C LEU A 432 -45.73 -27.92 15.51
N GLY A 433 -45.42 -29.19 15.20
CA GLY A 433 -46.41 -30.26 15.10
C GLY A 433 -47.14 -30.52 16.44
N ARG A 434 -46.42 -30.50 17.56
CA ARG A 434 -47.01 -30.62 18.91
C ARG A 434 -47.89 -29.43 19.26
N GLU A 435 -47.43 -28.22 18.99
CA GLU A 435 -48.19 -26.98 19.24
C GLU A 435 -49.47 -26.92 18.38
N LYS A 436 -49.39 -27.31 17.10
CA LYS A 436 -50.57 -27.42 16.23
C LYS A 436 -51.57 -28.45 16.76
N LYS A 437 -51.09 -29.62 17.18
CA LYS A 437 -51.95 -30.66 17.76
C LYS A 437 -52.65 -30.17 19.04
N ALA A 438 -51.91 -29.53 19.95
CA ALA A 438 -52.48 -28.95 21.16
C ALA A 438 -53.54 -27.88 20.85
N PHE A 439 -53.28 -27.02 19.86
CA PHE A 439 -54.26 -26.03 19.42
C PHE A 439 -55.54 -26.66 18.82
N GLU A 440 -55.40 -27.73 18.04
CA GLU A 440 -56.54 -28.48 17.51
C GLU A 440 -57.34 -29.18 18.63
N GLU A 441 -56.66 -29.73 19.64
CA GLU A 441 -57.29 -30.32 20.84
C GLU A 441 -58.03 -29.26 21.67
N ASP A 442 -57.45 -28.08 21.87
CA ASP A 442 -58.09 -26.94 22.54
C ASP A 442 -59.31 -26.47 21.75
N ARG A 443 -59.21 -26.37 20.43
CA ARG A 443 -60.34 -26.03 19.56
C ARG A 443 -61.45 -27.07 19.64
N ALA A 444 -61.12 -28.36 19.63
CA ALA A 444 -62.08 -29.45 19.76
C ALA A 444 -62.73 -29.43 21.15
N SER A 445 -61.96 -29.19 22.21
CA SER A 445 -62.45 -29.06 23.58
C SER A 445 -63.37 -27.84 23.74
N TRP A 446 -63.01 -26.72 23.11
CA TRP A 446 -63.85 -25.52 23.07
C TRP A 446 -65.16 -25.78 22.34
N LEU A 447 -65.14 -26.42 21.15
CA LEU A 447 -66.35 -26.79 20.41
C LEU A 447 -67.22 -27.77 21.20
N LYS A 448 -66.61 -28.77 21.85
CA LYS A 448 -67.31 -29.72 22.73
C LYS A 448 -67.98 -28.98 23.88
N ASN A 449 -67.28 -28.04 24.52
CA ASN A 449 -67.83 -27.24 25.61
C ASN A 449 -68.97 -26.33 25.12
N GLN A 450 -68.81 -25.69 23.96
CA GLN A 450 -69.89 -24.92 23.32
C GLN A 450 -71.12 -25.81 23.04
N PHE A 451 -70.95 -27.00 22.47
CA PHE A 451 -72.05 -27.93 22.21
C PHE A 451 -72.75 -28.38 23.50
N LEU A 452 -71.98 -28.77 24.52
CA LEU A 452 -72.52 -29.19 25.83
C LEU A 452 -73.27 -28.06 26.54
N ASN A 453 -72.77 -26.82 26.46
CA ASN A 453 -73.43 -25.65 27.06
C ASN A 453 -74.64 -25.16 26.27
N MET A 454 -74.74 -25.50 24.98
CA MET A 454 -75.88 -25.16 24.12
C MET A 454 -76.97 -26.25 24.11
N THR A 455 -76.76 -27.39 24.76
CA THR A 455 -77.77 -28.46 24.84
C THR A 455 -78.77 -28.13 25.95
N PRO A 456 -80.04 -27.77 25.64
CA PRO A 456 -81.00 -27.33 26.64
C PRO A 456 -81.73 -28.53 27.26
N PHE A 457 -81.00 -29.47 27.87
CA PHE A 457 -81.62 -30.61 28.57
C PHE A 457 -80.88 -31.03 29.84
N THR A 458 -80.56 -30.08 30.73
CA THR A 458 -80.38 -30.42 32.15
C THR A 458 -80.88 -29.28 33.03
N ASP A 459 -82.18 -29.01 33.00
CA ASP A 459 -82.87 -28.54 34.21
C ASP A 459 -84.37 -28.85 34.18
N ARG A 460 -84.73 -30.13 34.36
CA ARG A 460 -86.09 -30.51 34.75
C ARG A 460 -86.20 -31.88 35.40
N ARG A 461 -85.80 -31.99 36.67
CA ARG A 461 -86.66 -32.48 37.75
C ARG A 461 -85.89 -32.71 39.05
N ARG A 462 -86.30 -31.93 40.04
CA ARG A 462 -86.32 -32.28 41.45
C ARG A 462 -87.06 -33.63 41.62
N CYS A 463 -86.39 -34.63 42.17
CA CYS A 463 -86.95 -35.81 42.84
C CYS A 463 -85.96 -36.14 43.97
N SER A 464 -86.28 -35.72 45.20
CA SER A 464 -86.81 -36.59 46.26
C SER A 464 -85.72 -37.42 46.95
N SER A 465 -85.38 -36.94 48.15
CA SER A 465 -85.06 -37.71 49.37
C SER A 465 -84.85 -39.22 49.23
N SER A 466 -83.68 -39.69 49.65
CA SER A 466 -83.58 -40.72 50.70
C SER A 466 -82.14 -40.84 51.19
N ASP A 467 -82.01 -40.82 52.51
CA ASP A 467 -80.84 -41.22 53.30
C ASP A 467 -80.33 -42.62 52.95
N GLY A 468 -79.02 -42.82 53.19
CA GLY A 468 -78.40 -44.13 53.37
C GLY A 468 -76.89 -44.17 53.10
N GLN A 469 -76.08 -43.89 54.13
CA GLN A 469 -74.79 -44.54 54.51
C GLN A 469 -73.75 -44.84 53.37
N SER A 470 -72.44 -44.57 53.42
CA SER A 470 -71.49 -44.23 54.49
C SER A 470 -70.11 -43.94 53.86
N ALA A 471 -69.42 -42.96 54.44
CA ALA A 471 -67.97 -42.86 54.75
C ALA A 471 -66.85 -42.89 53.67
N LEU A 472 -66.13 -41.76 53.67
CA LEU A 472 -64.70 -41.51 53.42
C LEU A 472 -64.26 -41.06 52.01
N SER A 473 -64.36 -39.75 51.75
CA SER A 473 -63.33 -39.03 51.00
C SER A 473 -63.13 -37.62 51.55
N VAL A 474 -61.87 -37.22 51.56
CA VAL A 474 -61.26 -36.24 52.44
C VAL A 474 -61.53 -34.80 51.98
N ARG A 475 -62.02 -34.03 52.94
CA ARG A 475 -62.01 -32.56 53.11
C ARG A 475 -60.90 -31.84 52.32
N SER A 476 -61.31 -30.95 51.41
CA SER A 476 -60.52 -29.79 50.97
C SER A 476 -61.40 -28.55 51.14
N GLU A 477 -61.24 -27.83 52.24
CA GLU A 477 -61.80 -26.48 52.35
C GLU A 477 -60.86 -25.45 51.70
N PRO A 478 -61.41 -24.39 51.09
CA PRO A 478 -60.67 -23.26 50.58
C PRO A 478 -60.60 -22.13 51.64
N GLU A 479 -59.45 -21.46 51.75
CA GLU A 479 -59.40 -20.14 52.40
C GLU A 479 -58.83 -19.08 51.44
N MET A 480 -59.73 -18.19 51.04
CA MET A 480 -59.44 -16.85 50.55
C MET A 480 -58.74 -16.04 51.64
N ARG A 481 -57.60 -15.40 51.30
CA ARG A 481 -57.31 -14.06 51.81
C ARG A 481 -56.91 -13.13 50.69
N MET A 482 -57.78 -12.15 50.53
CA MET A 482 -57.68 -10.96 49.71
C MET A 482 -56.60 -10.03 50.27
N SER A 483 -55.74 -9.52 49.40
CA SER A 483 -55.09 -8.22 49.60
C SER A 483 -55.16 -7.43 48.29
N SER A 484 -56.13 -6.52 48.28
CA SER A 484 -56.36 -5.51 47.26
C SER A 484 -55.60 -4.24 47.63
N THR A 485 -54.75 -3.74 46.73
CA THR A 485 -54.30 -2.34 46.74
C THR A 485 -54.17 -1.79 45.32
N LYS A 486 -55.26 -1.15 44.90
CA LYS A 486 -55.40 0.04 44.02
C LYS A 486 -54.38 0.22 42.88
N ALA A 487 -54.80 -0.13 41.66
CA ALA A 487 -54.32 0.49 40.42
C ALA A 487 -55.19 1.72 40.09
N GLN A 488 -54.57 2.88 39.91
CA GLN A 488 -55.25 4.09 39.43
C GLN A 488 -55.33 4.09 37.91
N LEU A 489 -56.55 4.27 37.42
CA LEU A 489 -56.91 4.59 36.05
C LEU A 489 -56.83 6.12 35.88
N ALA A 490 -56.04 6.60 34.92
CA ALA A 490 -56.11 7.99 34.47
C ALA A 490 -56.35 8.02 32.95
N LYS A 491 -57.28 8.90 32.57
CA LYS A 491 -57.88 9.04 31.26
C LYS A 491 -56.97 9.77 30.28
N SER A 492 -57.22 9.48 29.01
CA SER A 492 -56.73 10.09 27.77
C SER A 492 -56.68 11.63 27.73
N SER A 493 -55.67 12.17 27.05
CA SER A 493 -55.70 13.50 26.40
C SER A 493 -55.02 13.43 25.03
N ALA A 494 -55.46 14.33 24.15
CA ALA A 494 -55.59 14.21 22.70
C ALA A 494 -54.42 14.80 21.87
N TYR A 495 -54.25 14.22 20.68
CA TYR A 495 -53.77 14.78 19.40
C TYR A 495 -52.36 15.42 19.30
N ALA A 496 -51.51 14.78 18.48
CA ALA A 496 -50.73 15.48 17.46
C ALA A 496 -50.45 14.53 16.28
N THR A 497 -50.94 14.94 15.12
CA THR A 497 -50.91 14.32 13.80
C THR A 497 -49.48 14.21 13.26
N PHE A 498 -49.03 13.02 12.84
CA PHE A 498 -47.99 12.91 11.81
C PHE A 498 -48.24 11.72 10.88
N SER A 499 -48.22 12.06 9.60
CA SER A 499 -48.59 11.27 8.44
C SER A 499 -47.56 10.20 8.10
N THR A 500 -48.05 9.05 7.66
CA THR A 500 -47.30 7.99 6.98
C THR A 500 -46.86 8.45 5.58
N PRO A 501 -45.61 8.20 5.16
CA PRO A 501 -45.27 8.10 3.76
C PRO A 501 -45.55 6.68 3.25
N LYS A 502 -46.08 6.63 2.03
CA LYS A 502 -46.51 5.44 1.30
C LYS A 502 -45.34 4.49 1.00
N SER A 503 -45.59 3.21 1.21
CA SER A 503 -44.87 2.10 0.60
C SER A 503 -44.84 2.28 -0.92
N THR A 504 -43.65 2.42 -1.49
CA THR A 504 -43.42 2.33 -2.93
C THR A 504 -42.29 1.34 -3.17
N GLN A 505 -42.65 0.25 -3.83
CA GLN A 505 -41.82 -0.68 -4.59
C GLN A 505 -40.90 -1.63 -3.81
N SER A 506 -41.25 -2.91 -3.96
CA SER A 506 -40.48 -4.11 -3.69
C SER A 506 -39.07 -4.03 -4.29
N ALA A 507 -38.05 -4.07 -3.43
CA ALA A 507 -36.71 -4.46 -3.85
C ALA A 507 -36.72 -5.99 -4.04
N THR A 508 -36.83 -6.43 -5.29
CA THR A 508 -36.64 -7.84 -5.67
C THR A 508 -35.17 -8.19 -5.44
N VAL A 509 -34.92 -9.27 -4.70
CA VAL A 509 -33.57 -9.84 -4.48
C VAL A 509 -32.98 -10.25 -5.83
N PRO A 510 -31.71 -9.93 -6.15
CA PRO A 510 -31.12 -10.26 -7.43
C PRO A 510 -31.06 -11.78 -7.63
N SER A 511 -31.35 -12.20 -8.86
CA SER A 511 -31.28 -13.60 -9.28
C SER A 511 -29.84 -14.12 -9.15
N THR A 512 -29.68 -15.40 -8.81
CA THR A 512 -28.38 -16.09 -8.69
C THR A 512 -27.49 -15.86 -9.90
N THR A 513 -28.05 -15.82 -11.10
CA THR A 513 -27.33 -15.53 -12.36
C THR A 513 -26.74 -14.12 -12.46
N GLU A 514 -27.35 -13.14 -11.80
CA GLU A 514 -26.88 -11.75 -11.78
C GLU A 514 -25.73 -11.57 -10.77
N LEU A 515 -25.79 -12.31 -9.67
CA LEU A 515 -24.74 -12.41 -8.66
C LEU A 515 -23.47 -13.06 -9.24
N TYR A 516 -23.61 -14.14 -10.03
CA TYR A 516 -22.46 -14.78 -10.70
C TYR A 516 -21.81 -13.91 -11.78
N ARG A 517 -22.58 -13.05 -12.47
CA ARG A 517 -22.02 -12.04 -13.39
C ARG A 517 -21.26 -10.94 -12.65
N THR A 518 -21.81 -10.47 -11.53
CA THR A 518 -21.18 -9.41 -10.72
C THR A 518 -19.86 -9.88 -10.11
N LEU A 519 -19.79 -11.17 -9.75
CA LEU A 519 -18.58 -11.84 -9.26
C LEU A 519 -17.62 -12.30 -10.37
N ARG A 520 -17.93 -12.01 -11.65
CA ARG A 520 -17.12 -12.36 -12.84
C ARG A 520 -16.81 -13.87 -12.98
N LEU A 521 -17.71 -14.73 -12.49
CA LEU A 521 -17.54 -16.19 -12.54
C LEU A 521 -18.02 -16.81 -13.85
N ILE A 522 -18.64 -16.01 -14.75
CA ILE A 522 -19.08 -16.43 -16.08
C ILE A 522 -18.53 -15.42 -17.11
N PRO A 523 -17.81 -15.88 -18.16
CA PRO A 523 -17.36 -15.00 -19.24
C PRO A 523 -18.54 -14.49 -20.09
N ASP A 524 -18.62 -13.18 -20.29
CA ASP A 524 -19.68 -12.56 -21.10
C ASP A 524 -19.60 -13.03 -22.55
N SER A 525 -20.65 -13.70 -23.01
CA SER A 525 -20.80 -14.11 -24.41
C SER A 525 -22.05 -13.48 -25.01
N SER A 526 -21.84 -12.74 -26.10
CA SER A 526 -22.79 -12.12 -27.02
C SER A 526 -23.46 -10.81 -26.52
N SER A 527 -23.66 -9.76 -27.32
CA SER A 527 -23.69 -9.68 -28.78
C SER A 527 -23.58 -8.22 -29.25
N SER A 528 -22.69 -8.02 -30.22
CA SER A 528 -22.81 -7.28 -31.48
C SER A 528 -23.57 -5.93 -31.57
N ARG A 529 -23.01 -5.09 -32.48
CA ARG A 529 -23.58 -3.93 -33.22
C ARG A 529 -23.34 -2.56 -32.55
N HIS A 530 -22.56 -1.59 -33.07
CA HIS A 530 -22.05 -1.22 -34.41
C HIS A 530 -20.80 -0.30 -34.23
N SER A 531 -19.67 -0.49 -34.95
CA SER A 531 -19.24 0.23 -36.20
C SER A 531 -19.05 1.75 -35.99
N ASN A 532 -17.94 2.47 -36.25
CA ASN A 532 -16.67 2.40 -37.01
C ASN A 532 -15.65 3.33 -36.26
N ARG A 533 -14.34 3.48 -36.53
CA ARG A 533 -13.57 3.56 -37.78
C ARG A 533 -12.06 3.74 -37.43
N GLY A 534 -11.17 3.18 -38.25
CA GLY A 534 -9.74 3.55 -38.32
C GLY A 534 -8.78 2.35 -38.11
N SER A 535 -8.70 1.37 -39.01
CA SER A 535 -7.95 1.41 -40.29
C SER A 535 -6.48 1.76 -40.13
N TRP A 536 -5.60 0.76 -40.12
CA TRP A 536 -4.39 0.70 -40.97
C TRP A 536 -4.13 -0.76 -41.35
N GLN A 537 -4.04 -0.97 -42.66
CA GLN A 537 -3.87 -2.25 -43.33
C GLN A 537 -2.44 -2.77 -43.25
N GLU A 538 -2.37 -4.09 -43.36
CA GLU A 538 -1.24 -4.94 -43.70
C GLU A 538 -0.41 -4.44 -44.89
N SER A 539 0.85 -4.84 -44.90
CA SER A 539 1.46 -5.41 -46.11
C SER A 539 2.38 -6.55 -45.71
N ASN A 540 2.05 -7.72 -46.27
CA ASN A 540 2.79 -8.97 -46.31
C ASN A 540 4.15 -8.81 -47.03
N THR A 541 5.06 -9.77 -46.85
CA THR A 541 5.45 -10.77 -47.89
C THR A 541 6.60 -11.65 -47.39
N ILE A 542 6.41 -12.99 -47.34
CA ILE A 542 7.05 -14.03 -48.21
C ILE A 542 8.44 -14.43 -47.65
N ASP A 543 8.89 -15.67 -47.43
CA ASP A 543 8.74 -17.03 -48.01
C ASP A 543 9.45 -17.98 -47.00
N ASP A 544 9.46 -19.31 -47.01
CA ASP A 544 8.83 -20.39 -47.75
C ASP A 544 9.15 -21.69 -46.98
N GLY A 545 8.32 -22.72 -47.21
CA GLY A 545 8.70 -24.14 -47.28
C GLY A 545 9.25 -24.86 -46.02
N ASP A 546 8.82 -26.06 -45.64
CA ASP A 546 7.97 -27.01 -46.33
C ASP A 546 7.61 -28.20 -45.40
N PHE A 547 6.44 -28.79 -45.65
CA PHE A 547 5.96 -30.19 -45.46
C PHE A 547 6.62 -31.13 -44.41
N ARG A 548 5.95 -32.09 -43.74
CA ARG A 548 4.69 -32.85 -43.92
C ARG A 548 4.53 -33.67 -42.61
N VAL A 549 3.38 -33.65 -41.95
CA VAL A 549 2.31 -34.68 -42.01
C VAL A 549 2.63 -36.07 -41.40
N LYS A 550 1.68 -36.49 -40.53
CA LYS A 550 1.23 -37.85 -40.14
C LYS A 550 1.83 -38.51 -38.89
N SER A 551 1.05 -38.41 -37.81
CA SER A 551 0.28 -39.51 -37.20
C SER A 551 0.84 -40.93 -37.38
N ASN A 552 1.27 -41.56 -36.29
CA ASN A 552 0.60 -42.78 -35.84
C ASN A 552 0.86 -43.15 -34.37
N ARG A 553 -0.24 -43.63 -33.82
CA ARG A 553 -0.52 -44.37 -32.58
C ARG A 553 0.41 -45.59 -32.33
N ILE A 554 0.53 -45.92 -31.03
CA ILE A 554 0.51 -47.28 -30.41
C ILE A 554 1.82 -47.86 -29.81
N GLN A 555 1.70 -48.11 -28.48
CA GLN A 555 2.19 -49.20 -27.61
C GLN A 555 3.68 -49.44 -27.30
N CYS A 556 3.93 -49.44 -25.98
CA CYS A 556 4.49 -50.54 -25.18
C CYS A 556 5.47 -51.51 -25.85
N ARG A 557 6.73 -51.48 -25.40
CA ARG A 557 7.35 -52.61 -24.67
C ARG A 557 8.74 -52.22 -24.13
N ASP A 558 8.83 -52.19 -22.81
CA ASP A 558 9.77 -52.91 -21.96
C ASP A 558 11.08 -53.49 -22.55
N LEU A 559 12.15 -53.18 -21.79
CA LEU A 559 13.33 -53.97 -21.45
C LEU A 559 14.64 -53.78 -22.26
N SER A 560 15.62 -53.28 -21.50
CA SER A 560 16.93 -53.90 -21.26
C SER A 560 17.89 -54.06 -22.44
N ILE A 561 19.03 -53.38 -22.38
CA ILE A 561 20.38 -53.96 -22.62
C ILE A 561 21.41 -53.10 -21.86
N PHE A 562 21.98 -53.67 -20.80
CA PHE A 562 23.35 -53.39 -20.37
C PHE A 562 24.28 -54.25 -21.23
N SER A 563 25.31 -53.65 -21.82
CA SER A 563 26.61 -54.32 -22.04
C SER A 563 27.64 -53.35 -22.61
N LEU A 564 28.72 -53.13 -21.86
CA LEU A 564 30.13 -52.91 -22.26
C LEU A 564 30.85 -52.75 -20.91
N GLY A 565 31.55 -53.76 -20.34
CA GLY A 565 32.83 -54.30 -20.84
C GLY A 565 33.90 -53.23 -20.65
N GLY A 566 34.84 -53.27 -19.72
CA GLY A 566 35.55 -54.38 -19.08
C GLY A 566 37.05 -54.15 -19.32
N ASP A 567 37.84 -54.22 -18.25
CA ASP A 567 39.29 -54.46 -18.16
C ASP A 567 40.25 -53.33 -17.75
N GLU A 568 40.82 -53.57 -16.55
CA GLU A 568 42.25 -53.50 -16.17
C GLU A 568 42.94 -52.12 -16.12
N ASN A 569 43.82 -51.78 -15.18
CA ASN A 569 44.69 -52.57 -14.30
C ASN A 569 45.29 -51.69 -13.19
N SER A 570 45.83 -52.35 -12.15
CA SER A 570 46.97 -51.93 -11.32
C SER A 570 46.77 -51.02 -10.10
N LEU A 571 46.74 -51.70 -8.95
CA LEU A 571 47.41 -51.41 -7.68
C LEU A 571 48.46 -50.27 -7.68
N THR A 572 48.23 -49.27 -6.83
CA THR A 572 49.14 -48.86 -5.74
C THR A 572 48.37 -48.09 -4.68
#